data_AF-A0A800G2R0-F1
#
_entry.id   AF-A0A800G2R0-F1
#
_cell.length_a   1.000
_cell.length_b   1.000
_cell.length_c   1.000
_cell.angle_alpha   90.00
_cell.angle_beta   90.00
_cell.angle_gamma   90.00
#
_symmetry.space_group_name_H-M   'P 1'
#
loop_
_entity.id
_entity.type
_entity.pdbx_description
1 polymer ?
#
loop_
_entity_poly.entity_id
_entity_poly.type
_entity_poly.pdbx_seq_one_letter_code
_entity_poly.pdbx_strand_id
1 'polypeptide(L)'
;MTRHADKSRADREPSADELTAMAYADGELSEAELRAFEQRLPAEPDLGLAVAHYRELEIMARQMAPPEPADHEWERLSGELSQRAGLSLGHGLVLLGVIGLMGLATVEWAQSEMDPAAKVLTGALGLGLCVLAALVARARLRTLPFDPYRKIKR
;
A
#
# COMPACT_ATOMS: atom_id res chain seq x y z
N MET A 1 26.20 0.04 55.74
CA MET A 1 25.39 0.77 54.75
C MET A 1 25.40 -0.02 53.45
N THR A 2 24.47 -0.95 53.29
CA THR A 2 24.32 -1.81 52.12
C THR A 2 23.44 -1.11 51.10
N ARG A 3 24.04 -0.65 50.00
CA ARG A 3 23.38 -0.08 48.84
C ARG A 3 22.64 -1.24 48.16
N HIS A 4 21.33 -1.38 48.38
CA HIS A 4 20.52 -2.28 47.57
C HIS A 4 20.58 -1.77 46.12
N ALA A 5 21.15 -2.60 45.25
CA ALA A 5 21.16 -2.38 43.82
C ALA A 5 19.71 -2.36 43.32
N ASP A 6 19.23 -1.16 43.01
CA ASP A 6 18.01 -0.96 42.23
C ASP A 6 18.25 -1.63 40.87
N LYS A 7 17.61 -2.78 40.63
CA LYS A 7 17.66 -3.43 39.31
C LYS A 7 17.12 -2.42 38.32
N SER A 8 17.94 -2.06 37.33
CA SER A 8 17.53 -1.08 36.33
C SER A 8 16.20 -1.50 35.71
N ARG A 9 15.31 -0.54 35.45
CA ARG A 9 13.95 -0.76 34.93
C ARG A 9 13.90 -1.65 33.68
N ALA A 10 15.02 -1.84 32.98
CA ALA A 10 15.20 -2.71 31.82
C ALA A 10 15.21 -4.22 32.14
N ASP A 11 15.54 -4.63 33.37
CA ASP A 11 15.68 -6.04 33.75
C ASP A 11 14.42 -6.61 34.45
N ARG A 12 13.33 -5.85 34.53
CA ARG A 12 12.06 -6.33 35.10
C ARG A 12 11.03 -6.61 34.02
N GLU A 13 10.15 -7.57 34.32
CA GLU A 13 8.99 -7.84 33.48
C GLU A 13 8.08 -6.59 33.43
N PRO A 14 7.59 -6.21 32.23
CA PRO A 14 6.67 -5.08 32.10
C PRO A 14 5.39 -5.33 32.89
N SER A 15 4.85 -4.28 33.51
CA SER A 15 3.54 -4.40 34.15
C SER A 15 2.42 -4.50 33.09
N ALA A 16 1.24 -4.97 33.50
CA ALA A 16 0.08 -5.00 32.62
C ALA A 16 -0.30 -3.61 32.07
N ASP A 17 -0.14 -2.57 32.88
CA ASP A 17 -0.37 -1.19 32.45
C ASP A 17 0.68 -0.71 31.45
N GLU A 18 1.94 -1.12 31.59
CA GLU A 18 2.99 -0.83 30.62
C GLU A 18 2.74 -1.54 29.28
N LEU A 19 2.35 -2.81 29.30
CA LEU A 19 1.95 -3.54 28.10
C LEU A 19 0.76 -2.88 27.39
N THR A 20 -0.23 -2.43 28.16
CA THR A 20 -1.41 -1.75 27.61
C THR A 20 -1.04 -0.38 27.02
N ALA A 21 -0.13 0.36 27.68
CA ALA A 21 0.39 1.62 27.17
C ALA A 21 1.22 1.46 25.89
N MET A 22 1.99 0.37 25.77
CA MET A 22 2.68 0.00 24.53
C MET A 22 1.68 -0.29 23.41
N ALA A 23 0.70 -1.17 23.64
CA ALA A 23 -0.33 -1.49 22.65
C ALA A 23 -1.17 -0.26 22.24
N TYR A 24 -1.42 0.67 23.17
CA TYR A 24 -2.06 1.94 22.86
C TYR A 24 -1.18 2.83 21.96
N ALA A 25 0.14 2.87 22.20
CA ALA A 25 1.07 3.64 21.38
C ALA A 25 1.14 3.09 19.94
N ASP A 26 1.16 1.76 19.79
CA ASP A 26 1.22 1.08 18.49
C ASP A 26 -0.14 1.02 17.77
N GLY A 27 -1.24 1.36 18.46
CA GLY A 27 -2.60 1.34 17.91
C GLY A 27 -3.22 -0.05 17.80
N GLU A 28 -2.75 -1.01 18.60
CA GLU A 28 -3.14 -2.42 18.56
C GLU A 28 -4.27 -2.78 19.55
N LEU A 29 -4.76 -1.83 20.35
CA LEU A 29 -5.89 -2.05 21.25
C LEU A 29 -7.20 -2.28 20.48
N SER A 30 -8.03 -3.20 20.97
CA SER A 30 -9.42 -3.32 20.50
C SER A 30 -10.25 -2.09 20.89
N GLU A 31 -11.38 -1.85 20.21
CA GLU A 31 -12.25 -0.70 20.52
C GLU A 31 -12.76 -0.66 21.98
N ALA A 32 -12.89 -1.82 22.62
CA ALA A 32 -13.31 -1.91 24.01
C ALA A 32 -12.17 -1.51 24.97
N GLU A 33 -10.97 -2.01 24.71
CA GLU A 33 -9.76 -1.71 25.49
C GLU A 33 -9.34 -0.24 25.31
N LEU A 34 -9.40 0.27 24.09
CA LEU A 34 -9.09 1.66 23.76
C LEU A 34 -9.96 2.62 24.60
N ARG A 35 -11.28 2.41 24.60
CA ARG A 35 -12.22 3.24 25.38
C ARG A 35 -11.97 3.15 26.88
N ALA A 36 -11.66 1.97 27.40
CA ALA A 36 -11.35 1.79 28.82
C ALA A 36 -10.04 2.51 29.20
N PHE A 37 -9.04 2.45 28.32
CA PHE A 37 -7.74 3.09 28.51
C PHE A 37 -7.84 4.62 28.43
N GLU A 38 -8.57 5.15 27.46
CA GLU A 38 -8.82 6.60 27.31
C GLU A 38 -9.57 7.20 28.51
N GLN A 39 -10.42 6.43 29.19
CA GLN A 39 -11.09 6.88 30.41
C GLN A 39 -10.14 7.00 31.61
N ARG A 40 -9.10 6.16 31.68
CA ARG A 40 -8.09 6.19 32.75
C ARG A 40 -7.05 7.29 32.55
N LEU A 41 -6.74 7.61 31.29
CA LEU A 41 -5.67 8.53 30.90
C LEU A 41 -5.70 9.91 31.60
N PRO A 42 -6.86 10.58 31.81
CA PRO A 42 -6.92 11.86 32.51
C PRO A 42 -6.74 11.73 34.03
N ALA A 43 -7.05 10.56 34.59
CA ALA A 43 -7.01 10.31 36.03
C ALA A 43 -5.66 9.80 36.51
N GLU A 44 -4.88 9.17 35.63
CA GLU A 44 -3.62 8.50 35.93
C GLU A 44 -2.46 9.13 35.13
N PRO A 45 -1.77 10.16 35.67
CA PRO A 45 -0.72 10.88 34.93
C PRO A 45 0.49 10.00 34.55
N ASP A 46 0.78 8.97 35.34
CA ASP A 46 1.87 8.02 35.07
C ASP A 46 1.64 7.22 33.78
N LEU A 47 0.39 6.87 33.46
CA LEU A 47 0.02 6.23 32.20
C LEU A 47 0.26 7.17 31.01
N GLY A 48 -0.09 8.45 31.16
CA GLY A 48 0.17 9.47 30.16
C GLY A 48 1.66 9.62 29.85
N LEU A 49 2.51 9.60 30.88
CA LEU A 49 3.97 9.62 30.73
C LEU A 49 4.51 8.37 30.05
N ALA A 50 3.99 7.19 30.38
CA ALA A 50 4.38 5.94 29.75
C ALA A 50 4.06 5.93 28.25
N VAL A 51 2.84 6.33 27.87
CA VAL A 51 2.43 6.46 26.46
C VAL A 51 3.31 7.46 25.71
N ALA A 52 3.60 8.61 26.31
CA ALA A 52 4.48 9.61 25.70
C ALA A 52 5.88 9.04 25.44
N HIS A 53 6.43 8.29 26.41
CA HIS A 53 7.72 7.64 26.29
C HIS A 53 7.76 6.59 25.17
N TYR A 54 6.74 5.74 25.06
CA TYR A 54 6.67 4.74 23.99
C TYR A 54 6.52 5.37 22.61
N ARG A 55 5.72 6.43 22.47
CA ARG A 55 5.64 7.19 21.21
C ARG A 55 6.95 7.84 20.82
N GLU A 56 7.69 8.36 21.79
CA GLU A 56 9.03 8.91 21.54
C GLU A 56 9.99 7.82 21.04
N LEU A 57 10.00 6.65 21.69
CA LEU A 57 10.79 5.50 21.26
C LEU A 57 10.43 5.04 19.85
N GLU A 58 9.14 5.00 19.52
CA GLU A 58 8.66 4.62 18.20
C GLU A 58 9.14 5.61 17.12
N ILE A 59 9.07 6.92 17.39
CA ILE A 59 9.58 7.96 16.50
C ILE A 59 11.09 7.80 16.29
N MET A 60 11.85 7.58 17.36
CA MET A 60 13.29 7.36 17.27
C MET A 60 13.62 6.07 16.49
N ALA A 61 12.89 4.99 16.74
CA ALA A 61 13.06 3.73 16.03
C ALA A 61 12.81 3.89 14.53
N ARG A 62 11.76 4.61 14.14
CA ARG A 62 11.48 4.94 12.73
C ARG A 62 12.58 5.79 12.09
N GLN A 63 13.22 6.68 12.84
CA GLN A 63 14.31 7.52 12.33
C GLN A 63 15.65 6.80 12.24
N MET A 64 15.88 5.81 13.09
CA MET A 64 17.13 5.05 13.18
C MET A 64 17.09 3.73 12.41
N ALA A 65 15.92 3.31 11.92
CA ALA A 65 15.77 2.11 11.13
C ALA A 65 16.66 2.21 9.87
N PRO A 66 17.67 1.33 9.73
CA PRO A 66 18.46 1.30 8.50
C PRO A 66 17.56 0.89 7.34
N PRO A 67 17.84 1.39 6.11
CA PRO A 67 17.12 0.96 4.91
C PRO A 67 17.15 -0.56 4.78
N GLU A 68 16.05 -1.16 4.38
CA GLU A 68 15.99 -2.62 4.24
C GLU A 68 16.89 -3.06 3.08
N PRO A 69 17.55 -4.23 3.16
CA PRO A 69 18.38 -4.73 2.06
C PRO A 69 17.64 -4.80 0.71
N ALA A 70 16.34 -5.07 0.76
CA ALA A 70 15.45 -5.09 -0.40
C ALA A 70 15.34 -3.71 -1.07
N ASP A 71 15.38 -2.62 -0.31
CA ASP A 71 15.28 -1.26 -0.85
C ASP A 71 16.49 -0.92 -1.73
N HIS A 72 17.68 -1.36 -1.33
CA HIS A 72 18.90 -1.17 -2.11
C HIS A 72 18.91 -1.98 -3.42
N GLU A 73 18.40 -3.21 -3.39
CA GLU A 73 18.25 -4.00 -4.63
C GLU A 73 17.23 -3.37 -5.57
N TRP A 74 16.14 -2.83 -5.02
CA TRP A 74 15.12 -2.12 -5.80
C TRP A 74 15.65 -0.83 -6.41
N GLU A 75 16.43 -0.02 -5.68
CA GLU A 75 17.10 1.15 -6.24
C GLU A 75 18.03 0.77 -7.39
N ARG A 76 18.84 -0.28 -7.20
CA ARG A 76 19.75 -0.78 -8.23
C ARG A 76 18.99 -1.20 -9.50
N LEU A 77 17.97 -2.03 -9.36
CA LEU A 77 17.14 -2.50 -10.48
C LEU A 77 16.37 -1.35 -11.15
N SER A 78 15.86 -0.40 -10.36
CA SER A 78 15.15 0.77 -10.89
C SER A 78 16.04 1.66 -11.76
N GLY A 79 17.37 1.63 -11.56
CA GLY A 79 18.36 2.37 -12.35
C GLY A 79 18.82 1.66 -13.63
N GLU A 80 18.52 0.37 -13.80
CA GLU A 80 18.97 -0.40 -14.96
C GLU A 80 18.18 -0.02 -16.22
N LEU A 81 18.86 0.65 -17.15
CA LEU A 81 18.33 1.05 -18.46
C LEU A 81 17.79 -0.14 -19.26
N SER A 82 18.45 -1.28 -19.18
CA SER A 82 18.04 -2.54 -19.83
C SER A 82 16.67 -3.01 -19.33
N GLN A 83 16.43 -2.96 -18.03
CA GLN A 83 15.16 -3.36 -17.43
C GLN A 83 14.04 -2.39 -17.80
N ARG A 84 14.30 -1.07 -17.74
CA ARG A 84 13.31 -0.06 -18.16
C ARG A 84 12.97 -0.16 -19.64
N ALA A 85 13.98 -0.34 -20.50
CA ALA A 85 13.80 -0.48 -21.94
C ALA A 85 13.08 -1.79 -22.30
N GLY A 86 13.44 -2.90 -21.64
CA GLY A 86 12.78 -4.18 -21.84
C GLY A 86 11.31 -4.13 -21.44
N LEU A 87 10.99 -3.54 -20.30
CA LEU A 87 9.61 -3.35 -19.86
C LEU A 87 8.83 -2.45 -20.82
N SER A 88 9.35 -1.29 -21.19
CA SER A 88 8.63 -0.37 -22.09
C SER A 88 8.40 -0.96 -23.48
N LEU A 89 9.42 -1.63 -24.04
CA LEU A 89 9.32 -2.30 -25.33
C LEU A 89 8.35 -3.49 -25.27
N GLY A 90 8.39 -4.28 -24.20
CA GLY A 90 7.44 -5.38 -23.98
C GLY A 90 5.99 -4.89 -23.94
N HIS A 91 5.71 -3.84 -23.16
CA HIS A 91 4.37 -3.23 -23.12
C HIS A 91 3.95 -2.68 -24.49
N GLY A 92 4.87 -2.05 -25.22
CA GLY A 92 4.63 -1.55 -26.57
C GLY A 92 4.23 -2.65 -27.56
N LEU A 93 4.97 -3.76 -27.57
CA LEU A 93 4.68 -4.92 -28.42
C LEU A 93 3.33 -5.56 -28.07
N VAL A 94 3.02 -5.71 -26.78
CA VAL A 94 1.73 -6.25 -26.32
C VAL A 94 0.58 -5.34 -26.77
N LEU A 95 0.71 -4.02 -26.58
CA LEU A 95 -0.30 -3.05 -27.02
C LEU A 95 -0.50 -3.11 -28.53
N LEU A 96 0.58 -3.15 -29.30
CA LEU A 96 0.52 -3.27 -30.75
C LEU A 96 -0.20 -4.56 -31.18
N GLY A 97 0.12 -5.69 -30.54
CA GLY A 97 -0.53 -6.97 -30.78
C GLY A 97 -2.02 -6.95 -30.49
N VAL A 98 -2.43 -6.38 -29.35
CA VAL A 98 -3.85 -6.24 -28.98
C VAL A 98 -4.59 -5.36 -29.98
N ILE A 99 -4.02 -4.23 -30.38
CA ILE A 99 -4.63 -3.35 -31.39
C ILE A 99 -4.77 -4.07 -32.74
N GLY A 100 -3.74 -4.80 -33.16
CA GLY A 100 -3.76 -5.58 -34.40
C GLY A 100 -4.84 -6.67 -34.39
N LEU A 101 -4.91 -7.44 -33.30
CA LEU A 101 -5.93 -8.48 -33.13
C LEU A 101 -7.35 -7.91 -33.08
N MET A 102 -7.56 -6.80 -32.38
CA MET A 102 -8.85 -6.09 -32.37
C MET A 102 -9.24 -5.62 -33.77
N GLY A 103 -8.28 -5.09 -34.54
CA GLY A 103 -8.50 -4.69 -35.93
C GLY A 103 -8.92 -5.87 -36.81
N LEU A 104 -8.18 -6.98 -36.75
CA LEU A 104 -8.49 -8.19 -37.52
C LEU A 104 -9.86 -8.75 -37.11
N ALA A 105 -10.14 -8.85 -35.81
CA ALA A 105 -11.45 -9.29 -35.31
C ALA A 105 -12.60 -8.40 -35.81
N THR A 106 -12.37 -7.09 -35.92
CA THR A 106 -13.37 -6.15 -36.44
C THR A 106 -13.63 -6.37 -37.94
N VAL A 107 -12.59 -6.64 -38.73
CA VAL A 107 -12.72 -6.94 -40.17
C VAL A 107 -13.49 -8.24 -40.38
N GLU A 108 -13.10 -9.31 -39.69
CA GLU A 108 -13.78 -10.62 -39.75
C GLU A 108 -15.25 -10.50 -39.30
N TRP A 109 -15.49 -9.78 -38.20
CA TRP A 109 -16.85 -9.51 -37.73
C TRP A 109 -17.68 -8.72 -38.75
N ALA A 110 -17.09 -7.72 -39.41
CA ALA A 110 -17.79 -6.94 -40.43
C ALA A 110 -18.18 -7.81 -41.65
N GLN A 111 -17.29 -8.70 -42.07
CA GLN A 111 -17.48 -9.61 -43.21
C GLN A 111 -18.36 -10.83 -42.89
N SER A 112 -18.57 -11.16 -41.62
CA SER A 112 -19.37 -12.30 -41.20
C SER A 112 -20.80 -12.29 -41.76
N GLU A 113 -21.37 -13.45 -42.05
CA GLU A 113 -22.77 -13.60 -42.48
C GLU A 113 -23.76 -13.61 -41.29
N MET A 114 -23.46 -12.85 -40.23
CA MET A 114 -24.34 -12.74 -39.08
C MET A 114 -25.60 -11.94 -39.41
N ASP A 115 -26.71 -12.33 -38.77
CA ASP A 115 -27.95 -11.55 -38.77
C ASP A 115 -27.69 -10.07 -38.37
N PRO A 116 -28.30 -9.08 -39.04
CA PRO A 116 -28.05 -7.67 -38.77
C PRO A 116 -28.31 -7.27 -37.32
N ALA A 117 -29.30 -7.84 -36.65
CA ALA A 117 -29.57 -7.51 -35.25
C ALA A 117 -28.46 -8.05 -34.34
N ALA A 118 -27.98 -9.28 -34.60
CA ALA A 118 -26.85 -9.86 -33.89
C ALA A 118 -25.56 -9.04 -34.08
N LYS A 119 -25.31 -8.51 -35.30
CA LYS A 119 -24.22 -7.57 -35.53
C LYS A 119 -24.39 -6.33 -34.66
N VAL A 120 -25.52 -5.63 -34.73
CA VAL A 120 -25.72 -4.40 -33.94
C VAL A 120 -25.49 -4.63 -32.44
N LEU A 121 -26.03 -5.72 -31.87
CA LEU A 121 -25.87 -6.05 -30.46
C LEU A 121 -24.41 -6.35 -30.08
N THR A 122 -23.71 -7.17 -30.87
CA THR A 122 -22.30 -7.51 -30.61
C THR A 122 -21.38 -6.31 -30.79
N GLY A 123 -21.64 -5.46 -31.79
CA GLY A 123 -20.92 -4.20 -32.00
C GLY A 123 -21.13 -3.21 -30.85
N ALA A 124 -22.37 -3.06 -30.38
CA ALA A 124 -22.69 -2.22 -29.22
C ALA A 124 -21.98 -2.71 -27.95
N LEU A 125 -21.95 -4.04 -27.72
CA LEU A 125 -21.22 -4.65 -26.61
C LEU A 125 -19.72 -4.39 -26.71
N GLY A 126 -19.11 -4.64 -27.86
CA GLY A 126 -17.68 -4.42 -28.09
C GLY A 126 -17.27 -2.95 -27.90
N LEU A 127 -18.04 -2.03 -28.49
CA LEU A 127 -17.83 -0.60 -28.33
C LEU A 127 -17.99 -0.17 -26.87
N GLY A 128 -19.02 -0.67 -26.17
CA GLY A 128 -19.24 -0.42 -24.75
C GLY A 128 -18.06 -0.85 -23.88
N LEU A 129 -17.49 -2.04 -24.15
CA LEU A 129 -16.29 -2.52 -23.47
C LEU A 129 -15.07 -1.64 -23.74
N CYS A 130 -14.86 -1.20 -24.99
CA CYS A 130 -13.78 -0.27 -25.33
C CYS A 130 -13.90 1.07 -24.58
N VAL A 131 -15.12 1.62 -24.49
CA VAL A 131 -15.39 2.86 -23.74
C VAL A 131 -15.11 2.64 -22.24
N LEU A 132 -15.60 1.55 -21.65
CA LEU A 132 -15.32 1.22 -20.25
C LEU A 132 -13.82 1.07 -19.98
N ALA A 133 -13.11 0.34 -20.84
CA ALA A 133 -11.66 0.19 -20.73
C ALA A 133 -10.93 1.55 -20.80
N ALA A 134 -11.34 2.43 -21.72
CA ALA A 134 -10.79 3.77 -21.83
C ALA A 134 -11.07 4.63 -20.58
N LEU A 135 -12.27 4.53 -20.00
CA LEU A 135 -12.62 5.22 -18.76
C LEU A 135 -11.82 4.71 -17.57
N VAL A 136 -11.65 3.39 -17.43
CA VAL A 136 -10.82 2.77 -16.38
C VAL A 136 -9.36 3.19 -16.55
N ALA A 137 -8.81 3.14 -17.77
CA ALA A 137 -7.46 3.59 -18.05
C ALA A 137 -7.28 5.08 -17.70
N ARG A 138 -8.23 5.94 -18.12
CA ARG A 138 -8.23 7.36 -17.77
C ARG A 138 -8.31 7.60 -16.27
N ALA A 139 -9.19 6.88 -15.56
CA ALA A 139 -9.30 6.97 -14.12
C ALA A 139 -7.98 6.58 -13.44
N ARG A 140 -7.39 5.44 -13.85
CA ARG A 140 -6.11 4.95 -13.35
C ARG A 140 -4.97 5.94 -13.58
N LEU A 141 -4.91 6.54 -14.77
CA LEU A 141 -3.92 7.57 -15.11
C LEU A 141 -4.09 8.84 -14.26
N ARG A 142 -5.33 9.23 -13.94
CA ARG A 142 -5.61 10.39 -13.06
C ARG A 142 -5.32 10.11 -11.59
N THR A 143 -5.50 8.87 -11.13
CA THR A 143 -5.20 8.48 -9.74
C THR A 143 -3.74 8.13 -9.52
N LEU A 144 -2.96 7.90 -10.58
CA LEU A 144 -1.54 7.55 -10.55
C LEU A 144 -0.65 8.51 -9.72
N PRO A 145 -0.89 9.84 -9.67
CA PRO A 145 -0.16 10.75 -8.77
C PRO A 145 -0.55 10.63 -7.29
N PHE A 146 -1.71 10.04 -6.99
CA PHE A 146 -2.29 9.87 -5.66
C PHE A 146 -2.16 8.43 -5.13
N ASP A 147 -1.55 7.54 -5.90
CA ASP A 147 -1.34 6.15 -5.50
C ASP A 147 -0.39 6.10 -4.27
N PRO A 148 -0.87 5.67 -3.08
CA PRO A 148 -0.09 5.68 -1.84
C PRO A 148 1.20 4.87 -1.97
N TYR A 149 1.17 3.81 -2.78
CA TYR A 149 2.30 2.93 -3.00
C TYR A 149 3.41 3.56 -3.84
N ARG A 150 3.13 4.68 -4.53
CA ARG A 150 4.13 5.40 -5.33
C ARG A 150 4.92 6.45 -4.53
N LYS A 151 4.45 6.81 -3.33
CA LYS A 151 5.07 7.81 -2.45
C LYS A 151 5.62 7.22 -1.15
N ILE A 152 5.80 5.91 -1.09
CA ILE A 152 6.61 5.31 -0.03
C ILE A 152 8.07 5.64 -0.35
N LYS A 153 8.50 6.85 0.02
CA LYS A 153 9.87 7.08 0.44
C LYS A 153 9.94 6.46 1.84
N ARG A 154 10.50 5.27 1.94
CA ARG A 154 11.03 4.75 3.20
C ARG A 154 12.51 5.10 3.21
#